data_AF-A0A166X9U4-F1
#
_entry.id   AF-A0A166X9U4-F1
#
_cell.length_a   1.000
_cell.length_b   1.000
_cell.length_c   1.000
_cell.angle_alpha   90.00
_cell.angle_beta   90.00
_cell.angle_gamma   90.00
#
_symmetry.space_group_name_H-M   'P 1'
#
loop_
_entity.id
_entity.type
_entity.pdbx_description
1 polymer ?
#
loop_
_entity_poly.entity_id
_entity_poly.type
_entity_poly.pdbx_seq_one_letter_code
_entity_poly.pdbx_strand_id
1 'polypeptide(L)'
;MNHDDITELLNITLDNTEAEINKNAISAIADTSRNFPQPVQLLGYHSFRVDDNDVIDVDDVDKARQFIIENIRGQEFRRLLNEMSINEAVVLREAAKAHKTTFNIGFVLSRTSLTETIIVEVIASLKEKRVIETTYNEAYAFVDPFFKYFVRWDSGFR
;
A
#
# COMPACT_ATOMS: atom_id res chain seq x y z
N MET A 1 -7.07 12.61 -4.03
CA MET A 1 -6.35 13.86 -4.34
C MET A 1 -5.74 13.71 -5.72
N ASN A 2 -5.52 14.80 -6.44
CA ASN A 2 -4.68 14.76 -7.64
C ASN A 2 -3.19 14.93 -7.22
N HIS A 3 -2.27 14.85 -8.17
CA HIS A 3 -0.83 14.96 -7.89
C HIS A 3 -0.41 16.37 -7.44
N ASP A 4 -1.08 17.40 -7.95
CA ASP A 4 -0.80 18.80 -7.61
C ASP A 4 -1.21 19.09 -6.16
N ASP A 5 -2.37 18.59 -5.71
CA ASP A 5 -2.84 18.69 -4.33
C ASP A 5 -1.83 18.04 -3.36
N ILE A 6 -1.24 16.90 -3.74
CA ILE A 6 -0.24 16.19 -2.93
C ILE A 6 1.05 16.99 -2.85
N THR A 7 1.50 17.52 -3.99
CA THR A 7 2.69 18.36 -4.07
C THR A 7 2.52 19.60 -3.19
N GLU A 8 1.38 20.28 -3.30
CA GLU A 8 1.03 21.44 -2.49
C GLU A 8 1.00 21.09 -1.00
N LEU A 9 0.30 20.01 -0.63
CA LEU A 9 0.22 19.55 0.77
C LEU A 9 1.61 19.28 1.37
N LEU A 10 2.48 18.57 0.65
CA LEU A 10 3.82 18.23 1.13
C LEU A 10 4.68 19.49 1.25
N ASN A 11 4.63 20.39 0.26
CA ASN A 11 5.38 21.66 0.32
C ASN A 11 4.92 22.56 1.45
N ILE A 12 3.60 22.68 1.68
CA ILE A 12 3.06 23.43 2.84
C ILE A 12 3.53 22.82 4.16
N THR A 13 3.62 21.48 4.22
CA THR A 13 4.05 20.79 5.44
C THR A 13 5.54 20.97 5.73
N LEU A 14 6.35 21.13 4.69
CA LEU A 14 7.78 21.41 4.77
C LEU A 14 8.09 22.91 4.88
N ASP A 15 7.07 23.77 4.72
CA ASP A 15 7.25 25.22 4.84
C ASP A 15 7.80 25.55 6.22
N ASN A 16 8.88 26.32 6.26
CA ASN A 16 9.68 26.65 7.46
C ASN A 16 10.59 25.51 7.98
N THR A 17 10.82 24.47 7.18
CA THR A 17 11.95 23.53 7.36
C THR A 17 13.06 23.84 6.35
N GLU A 18 14.29 23.37 6.60
CA GLU A 18 15.39 23.43 5.64
C GLU A 18 15.32 22.29 4.60
N ALA A 19 14.37 21.36 4.77
CA ALA A 19 14.27 20.17 3.96
C ALA A 19 13.51 20.43 2.64
N GLU A 20 14.06 19.90 1.55
CA GLU A 20 13.40 19.84 0.25
C GLU A 20 12.86 18.43 -0.02
N ILE A 21 11.91 18.31 -0.96
CA ILE A 21 11.40 16.99 -1.40
C ILE A 21 11.49 16.83 -2.91
N ASN A 22 12.13 15.73 -3.33
CA ASN A 22 12.32 15.42 -4.74
C ASN A 22 11.00 15.00 -5.41
N LYS A 23 10.80 15.39 -6.68
CA LYS A 23 9.60 15.01 -7.47
C LYS A 23 9.36 13.50 -7.53
N ASN A 24 10.43 12.72 -7.56
CA ASN A 24 10.36 11.26 -7.55
C ASN A 24 9.84 10.73 -6.20
N ALA A 25 10.21 11.36 -5.09
CA ALA A 25 9.68 11.04 -3.76
C ALA A 25 8.19 11.38 -3.67
N ILE A 26 7.77 12.55 -4.16
CA ILE A 26 6.35 12.93 -4.26
C ILE A 26 5.55 11.88 -5.05
N SER A 27 6.09 11.45 -6.19
CA SER A 27 5.46 10.42 -7.04
C SER A 27 5.37 9.08 -6.31
N ALA A 28 6.42 8.67 -5.60
CA ALA A 28 6.44 7.47 -4.78
C ALA A 28 5.41 7.52 -3.62
N ILE A 29 5.26 8.68 -2.98
CA ILE A 29 4.24 8.93 -1.94
C ILE A 29 2.85 8.85 -2.55
N ALA A 30 2.60 9.50 -3.69
CA ALA A 30 1.31 9.50 -4.37
C ALA A 30 0.88 8.08 -4.79
N ASP A 31 1.80 7.32 -5.38
CA ASP A 31 1.58 5.94 -5.81
C ASP A 31 1.32 5.00 -4.62
N THR A 32 2.15 5.11 -3.57
CA THR A 32 2.01 4.30 -2.35
C THR A 32 0.69 4.61 -1.65
N SER A 33 0.36 5.89 -1.47
CA SER A 33 -0.84 6.35 -0.75
C SER A 33 -2.14 6.16 -1.51
N ARG A 34 -2.11 5.78 -2.79
CA ARG A 34 -3.26 5.82 -3.71
C ARG A 34 -3.96 7.19 -3.69
N ASN A 35 -3.21 8.27 -3.46
CA ASN A 35 -3.69 9.64 -3.32
C ASN A 35 -4.70 9.87 -2.18
N PHE A 36 -4.71 9.01 -1.15
CA PHE A 36 -5.52 9.22 0.05
C PHE A 36 -4.81 10.16 1.04
N PRO A 37 -5.49 11.19 1.60
CA PRO A 37 -4.87 12.21 2.44
C PRO A 37 -4.06 11.66 3.63
N GLN A 38 -4.65 10.74 4.39
CA GLN A 38 -4.01 10.21 5.59
C GLN A 38 -2.73 9.41 5.26
N PRO A 39 -2.72 8.44 4.32
CA PRO A 39 -1.48 7.80 3.89
C PRO A 39 -0.41 8.76 3.33
N VAL A 40 -0.80 9.82 2.61
CA VAL A 40 0.13 10.86 2.13
C VAL A 40 0.81 11.55 3.30
N GLN A 41 0.03 12.04 4.27
CA GLN A 41 0.55 12.72 5.45
C GLN A 41 1.47 11.81 6.29
N LEU A 42 1.05 10.56 6.48
CA LEU A 42 1.83 9.59 7.25
C LEU A 42 3.17 9.30 6.58
N LEU A 43 3.19 9.06 5.26
CA LEU A 43 4.44 8.87 4.52
C LEU A 43 5.30 10.12 4.51
N GLY A 44 4.73 11.29 4.23
CA GLY A 44 5.47 12.56 4.20
C GLY A 44 6.17 12.83 5.52
N TYR A 45 5.45 12.73 6.64
CA TYR A 45 6.01 12.92 7.98
C TYR A 45 7.14 11.93 8.29
N HIS A 46 6.94 10.64 7.99
CA HIS A 46 7.96 9.64 8.30
C HIS A 46 9.16 9.71 7.34
N SER A 47 8.99 10.17 6.11
CA SER A 47 10.09 10.39 5.17
C SER A 47 10.98 11.54 5.65
N PHE A 48 10.37 12.67 6.05
CA PHE A 48 11.08 13.77 6.70
C PHE A 48 11.84 13.35 7.96
N ARG A 49 11.30 12.41 8.73
CA ARG A 49 11.94 11.96 9.98
C ARG A 49 13.14 11.04 9.82
N VAL A 50 13.24 10.35 8.69
CA VAL A 50 14.33 9.41 8.40
C VAL A 50 15.36 9.99 7.44
N ASP A 51 15.04 11.13 6.83
CA ASP A 51 15.97 11.97 6.10
C ASP A 51 17.11 12.44 7.01
N ASP A 52 18.31 12.47 6.45
CA ASP A 52 19.55 12.83 7.11
C ASP A 52 20.39 13.85 6.34
N ASN A 53 19.88 14.36 5.21
CA ASN A 53 20.62 15.24 4.30
C ASN A 53 19.82 16.46 3.81
N ASP A 54 18.67 16.74 4.42
CA ASP A 54 17.76 17.84 4.10
C ASP A 54 17.13 17.73 2.69
N VAL A 55 17.16 16.54 2.06
CA VAL A 55 16.56 16.28 0.76
C VAL A 55 15.84 14.93 0.77
N ILE A 56 14.53 14.97 0.98
CA ILE A 56 13.68 13.78 0.97
C ILE A 56 13.66 13.16 -0.43
N ASP A 57 14.19 11.94 -0.54
CA ASP A 57 14.23 11.17 -1.77
C ASP A 57 13.37 9.88 -1.73
N VAL A 58 13.51 9.03 -2.74
CA VAL A 58 12.73 7.78 -2.83
C VAL A 58 13.17 6.76 -1.77
N ASP A 59 14.45 6.76 -1.40
CA ASP A 59 14.96 5.85 -0.38
C ASP A 59 14.39 6.21 0.99
N ASP A 60 14.22 7.50 1.30
CA ASP A 60 13.56 7.94 2.53
C ASP A 60 12.08 7.56 2.57
N VAL A 61 11.38 7.68 1.44
CA VAL A 61 9.98 7.20 1.31
C VAL A 61 9.90 5.68 1.54
N ASP A 62 10.86 4.93 1.03
CA ASP A 62 10.93 3.48 1.19
C ASP A 62 11.24 3.07 2.64
N LYS A 63 12.19 3.74 3.31
CA LYS A 63 12.47 3.58 4.74
C LYS A 63 11.24 3.93 5.58
N ALA A 64 10.58 5.05 5.29
CA ALA A 64 9.37 5.49 5.98
C ALA A 64 8.22 4.48 5.83
N ARG A 65 8.00 3.97 4.61
CA ARG A 65 7.01 2.93 4.34
C ARG A 65 7.29 1.68 5.16
N GLN A 66 8.55 1.23 5.20
CA GLN A 66 8.94 0.07 6.01
C GLN A 66 8.68 0.33 7.50
N PHE A 67 9.07 1.50 8.02
CA PHE A 67 8.81 1.87 9.41
C PHE A 67 7.32 1.84 9.76
N ILE A 68 6.46 2.39 8.89
CA ILE A 68 5.00 2.38 9.08
C ILE A 68 4.47 0.94 9.17
N ILE A 69 4.90 0.09 8.23
CA ILE A 69 4.45 -1.29 8.11
C ILE A 69 4.90 -2.12 9.32
N GLU A 70 6.11 -1.92 9.81
CA GLU A 70 6.68 -2.71 10.91
C GLU A 70 6.22 -2.21 12.29
N ASN A 71 6.24 -0.89 12.50
CA ASN A 71 6.14 -0.29 13.84
C ASN A 71 4.79 0.35 14.13
N ILE A 72 4.07 0.83 13.12
CA ILE A 72 2.80 1.55 13.31
C ILE A 72 1.61 0.63 13.05
N ARG A 73 1.60 -0.04 11.90
CA ARG A 73 0.48 -0.86 11.42
C ARG A 73 0.74 -2.37 11.54
N GLY A 74 1.96 -2.77 11.89
CA GLY A 74 2.39 -4.18 11.81
C GLY A 74 1.56 -5.14 12.64
N GLN A 75 1.19 -4.77 13.86
CA GLN A 75 0.34 -5.62 14.71
C GLN A 75 -1.08 -5.77 14.15
N GLU A 76 -1.67 -4.68 13.67
CA GLU A 76 -3.00 -4.67 13.05
C GLU A 76 -3.01 -5.55 11.78
N PHE A 77 -2.02 -5.37 10.90
CA PHE A 77 -1.90 -6.13 9.67
C PHE A 77 -1.60 -7.61 9.92
N ARG A 78 -0.76 -7.94 10.91
CA ARG A 78 -0.50 -9.33 11.28
C ARG A 78 -1.75 -9.99 11.85
N ARG A 79 -2.53 -9.30 12.69
CA ARG A 79 -3.82 -9.81 13.19
C ARG A 79 -4.78 -10.06 12.02
N LEU A 80 -4.94 -9.08 11.14
CA LEU A 80 -5.81 -9.19 9.97
C LEU A 80 -5.40 -10.38 9.10
N LEU A 81 -4.11 -10.56 8.85
CA LEU A 81 -3.58 -11.65 8.03
C LEU A 81 -3.78 -13.03 8.69
N ASN A 82 -3.65 -13.12 10.02
CA ASN A 82 -3.90 -14.36 10.77
C ASN A 82 -5.39 -14.78 10.79
N GLU A 83 -6.31 -13.85 10.56
CA GLU A 83 -7.75 -14.11 10.45
C GLU A 83 -8.16 -14.54 9.01
N MET A 84 -7.20 -14.57 8.08
CA MET A 84 -7.45 -15.01 6.70
C MET A 84 -7.35 -16.53 6.58
N SER A 85 -8.25 -17.11 5.80
CA SER A 85 -8.13 -18.47 5.32
C SER A 85 -6.91 -18.62 4.41
N ILE A 86 -6.48 -19.86 4.20
CA ILE A 86 -5.36 -20.18 3.31
C ILE A 86 -5.59 -19.62 1.90
N ASN A 87 -6.81 -19.77 1.36
CA ASN A 87 -7.13 -19.28 0.01
C ASN A 87 -7.13 -17.75 -0.06
N GLU A 88 -7.66 -17.06 0.96
CA GLU A 88 -7.60 -15.59 1.06
C GLU A 88 -6.15 -15.10 1.10
N ALA A 89 -5.32 -15.73 1.92
CA ALA A 89 -3.90 -15.41 2.03
C ALA A 89 -3.14 -15.63 0.71
N VAL A 90 -3.48 -16.66 -0.06
CA VAL A 90 -2.89 -16.93 -1.38
C VAL A 90 -3.30 -15.83 -2.38
N VAL A 91 -4.60 -15.49 -2.44
CA VAL A 91 -5.10 -14.45 -3.34
C VAL A 91 -4.48 -13.08 -3.01
N LEU A 92 -4.43 -12.71 -1.73
CA LEU A 92 -3.82 -11.45 -1.29
C LEU A 92 -2.33 -11.39 -1.64
N ARG A 93 -1.59 -12.50 -1.49
CA ARG A 93 -0.17 -12.57 -1.84
C ARG A 93 0.09 -12.38 -3.33
N GLU A 94 -0.70 -13.03 -4.18
CA GLU A 94 -0.54 -12.80 -5.62
C GLU A 94 -0.98 -11.38 -6.00
N ALA A 95 -2.09 -10.89 -5.46
CA ALA A 95 -2.56 -9.52 -5.67
C ALA A 95 -1.51 -8.47 -5.27
N ALA A 96 -0.79 -8.69 -4.16
CA ALA A 96 0.25 -7.78 -3.67
C ALA A 96 1.47 -7.66 -4.61
N LYS A 97 1.68 -8.65 -5.49
CA LYS A 97 2.74 -8.63 -6.51
C LYS A 97 2.39 -7.81 -7.74
N ALA A 98 1.14 -7.32 -7.87
CA ALA A 98 0.79 -6.43 -8.95
C ALA A 98 1.64 -5.16 -8.89
N HIS A 99 2.27 -4.77 -10.01
CA HIS A 99 3.01 -3.51 -10.09
C HIS A 99 2.09 -2.31 -9.91
N LYS A 100 0.85 -2.41 -10.40
CA LYS A 100 -0.17 -1.38 -10.25
C LYS A 100 -0.79 -1.40 -8.85
N THR A 101 -1.43 -0.30 -8.47
CA THR A 101 -2.22 -0.19 -7.24
C THR A 101 -3.47 -1.07 -7.26
N THR A 102 -3.89 -1.51 -8.44
CA THR A 102 -5.05 -2.39 -8.66
C THR A 102 -4.66 -3.72 -9.30
N PHE A 103 -5.53 -4.72 -9.17
CA PHE A 103 -5.41 -6.04 -9.77
C PHE A 103 -6.77 -6.54 -10.26
N ASN A 104 -6.81 -7.59 -11.09
CA ASN A 104 -8.05 -8.22 -11.55
C ASN A 104 -8.01 -9.73 -11.31
N ILE A 105 -9.17 -10.41 -11.45
CA ILE A 105 -9.28 -11.86 -11.25
C ILE A 105 -8.33 -12.62 -12.19
N GLY A 106 -8.25 -12.21 -13.46
CA GLY A 106 -7.36 -12.83 -14.46
C GLY A 106 -5.89 -12.83 -14.05
N PHE A 107 -5.43 -11.74 -13.42
CA PHE A 107 -4.07 -11.62 -12.91
C PHE A 107 -3.79 -12.66 -11.80
N VAL A 108 -4.71 -12.82 -10.85
CA VAL A 108 -4.58 -13.80 -9.76
C VAL A 108 -4.70 -15.24 -10.29
N LEU A 109 -5.65 -15.50 -11.20
CA LEU A 109 -5.83 -16.78 -11.86
C LEU A 109 -4.54 -17.27 -12.54
N SER A 110 -3.85 -16.38 -13.24
CA SER A 110 -2.60 -16.72 -13.96
C SER A 110 -1.43 -17.09 -13.03
N ARG A 111 -1.56 -16.90 -11.72
CA ARG A 111 -0.48 -17.01 -10.72
C ARG A 111 -0.78 -17.96 -9.56
N THR A 112 -1.95 -18.57 -9.55
CA THR A 112 -2.35 -19.52 -8.51
C THR A 112 -2.88 -20.79 -9.16
N SER A 113 -2.93 -21.88 -8.39
CA SER A 113 -3.62 -23.12 -8.80
C SER A 113 -5.11 -23.11 -8.42
N LEU A 114 -5.63 -21.99 -7.92
CA LEU A 114 -7.03 -21.87 -7.50
C LEU A 114 -7.93 -21.76 -8.73
N THR A 115 -9.13 -22.31 -8.62
CA THR A 115 -10.14 -22.17 -9.67
C THR A 115 -10.75 -20.76 -9.64
N GLU A 116 -11.33 -20.35 -10.77
CA GLU A 116 -12.03 -19.06 -10.85
C GLU A 116 -13.16 -18.96 -9.83
N THR A 117 -13.94 -20.03 -9.63
CA THR A 117 -14.99 -20.09 -8.60
C THR A 117 -14.44 -19.80 -7.20
N ILE A 118 -13.34 -20.44 -6.81
CA ILE A 118 -12.71 -20.20 -5.50
C ILE A 118 -12.23 -18.76 -5.40
N ILE A 119 -11.61 -18.20 -6.45
CA ILE A 119 -11.14 -16.82 -6.43
C ILE A 119 -12.32 -15.85 -6.29
N VAL A 120 -13.43 -16.06 -6.98
CA VAL A 120 -14.63 -15.22 -6.87
C VAL A 120 -15.20 -15.25 -5.44
N GLU A 121 -15.29 -16.43 -4.82
CA GLU A 121 -15.72 -16.58 -3.42
C GLU A 121 -14.77 -15.85 -2.46
N VAL A 122 -13.45 -16.02 -2.65
CA VAL A 122 -12.43 -15.35 -1.86
C VAL A 122 -12.51 -13.83 -2.01
N ILE A 123 -12.67 -13.32 -3.23
CA ILE A 123 -12.82 -11.88 -3.48
C ILE A 123 -14.08 -11.34 -2.79
N ALA A 124 -15.19 -12.06 -2.81
CA ALA A 124 -16.40 -11.68 -2.08
C ALA A 124 -16.15 -11.60 -0.57
N SER A 125 -15.48 -12.60 0.01
CA SER A 125 -15.14 -12.62 1.44
C SER A 125 -14.18 -11.49 1.83
N LEU A 126 -13.13 -11.24 1.04
CA LEU A 126 -12.17 -10.15 1.28
C LEU A 126 -12.82 -8.77 1.19
N LYS A 127 -13.83 -8.60 0.33
CA LYS A 127 -14.64 -7.37 0.26
C LYS A 127 -15.52 -7.20 1.49
N GLU A 128 -16.17 -8.26 1.95
CA GLU A 128 -16.99 -8.24 3.16
C GLU A 128 -16.15 -7.86 4.40
N LYS A 129 -14.94 -8.42 4.50
CA LYS A 129 -13.95 -8.08 5.53
C LYS A 129 -13.31 -6.68 5.35
N ARG A 130 -13.66 -5.95 4.29
CA ARG A 130 -13.11 -4.62 3.93
C ARG A 130 -11.59 -4.62 3.79
N VAL A 131 -11.01 -5.72 3.32
CA VAL A 131 -9.57 -5.82 3.01
C VAL A 131 -9.28 -5.26 1.63
N ILE A 132 -10.18 -5.54 0.69
CA ILE A 132 -10.13 -5.04 -0.68
C ILE A 132 -11.45 -4.35 -1.04
N GLU A 133 -11.39 -3.48 -2.03
CA GLU A 133 -12.53 -2.78 -2.61
C GLU A 133 -12.53 -2.94 -4.13
N THR A 134 -13.71 -2.77 -4.73
CA THR A 134 -13.84 -2.70 -6.19
C THR A 134 -13.56 -1.27 -6.63
N THR A 135 -12.66 -1.10 -7.60
CA THR A 135 -12.37 0.19 -8.23
C THR A 135 -13.16 0.33 -9.53
N TYR A 136 -13.06 1.50 -10.18
CA TYR A 136 -13.54 1.67 -11.55
C TYR A 136 -12.91 0.60 -12.48
N ASN A 137 -13.69 0.12 -13.46
CA ASN A 137 -13.32 -0.93 -14.44
C ASN A 137 -13.16 -2.36 -13.89
N GLU A 138 -13.98 -2.76 -12.91
CA GLU A 138 -14.02 -4.14 -12.38
C GLU A 138 -12.68 -4.67 -11.82
N ALA A 139 -11.74 -3.76 -11.54
CA ALA A 139 -10.51 -4.08 -10.84
C ALA A 139 -10.72 -3.98 -9.32
N TYR A 140 -9.75 -4.50 -8.58
CA TYR A 140 -9.73 -4.54 -7.12
C TYR A 140 -8.49 -3.84 -6.59
N ALA A 141 -8.60 -3.24 -5.42
CA ALA A 141 -7.48 -2.64 -4.72
C ALA A 141 -7.56 -2.92 -3.22
N PHE A 142 -6.41 -2.88 -2.55
CA PHE A 142 -6.37 -2.94 -1.09
C PHE A 142 -6.99 -1.67 -0.50
N VAL A 143 -7.91 -1.82 0.45
CA VAL A 143 -8.55 -0.70 1.14
C VAL A 143 -7.48 0.13 1.85
N ASP A 144 -6.61 -0.54 2.61
CA ASP A 144 -5.42 0.10 3.15
C ASP A 144 -4.23 -0.09 2.19
N PRO A 145 -3.67 1.00 1.62
CA PRO A 145 -2.55 0.89 0.70
C PRO A 145 -1.30 0.25 1.31
N PHE A 146 -1.04 0.45 2.61
CA PHE A 146 0.14 -0.12 3.27
C PHE A 146 0.01 -1.63 3.46
N PHE A 147 -1.21 -2.16 3.55
CA PHE A 147 -1.43 -3.60 3.71
C PHE A 147 -0.91 -4.40 2.52
N LYS A 148 -1.01 -3.86 1.30
CA LYS A 148 -0.39 -4.45 0.09
C LYS A 148 1.11 -4.71 0.31
N TYR A 149 1.82 -3.72 0.84
CA TYR A 149 3.26 -3.79 1.05
C TYR A 149 3.61 -4.71 2.23
N PHE A 150 2.81 -4.71 3.28
CA PHE A 150 2.94 -5.68 4.37
C PHE A 150 2.83 -7.12 3.86
N VAL A 151 1.78 -7.44 3.09
CA VAL A 151 1.56 -8.78 2.53
C VAL A 151 2.68 -9.20 1.57
N ARG A 152 3.28 -8.25 0.84
CA ARG A 152 4.42 -8.51 -0.04
C ARG A 152 5.70 -8.84 0.73
N TRP A 153 5.87 -8.26 1.92
CA TRP A 153 7.06 -8.41 2.75
C TRP A 153 6.99 -9.59 3.73
N ASP A 154 5.81 -9.90 4.28
CA ASP A 154 5.62 -10.98 5.23
C ASP A 154 5.78 -12.35 4.53
N SER A 155 7.00 -12.90 4.63
CA SER A 155 7.37 -14.24 4.17
C SER A 155 6.88 -15.35 5.12
N GLY A 156 6.05 -15.00 6.12
CA GLY A 156 5.73 -15.79 7.31
C GLY A 156 4.72 -16.92 7.15
N PHE A 157 4.11 -17.10 5.98
CA PHE A 157 3.29 -18.28 5.70
C PHE A 157 4.19 -19.48 5.35
N ARG A 158 4.67 -20.17 6.37
CA ARG A 158 5.05 -21.58 6.29
C ARG A 158 3.89 -22.45 6.74
#